data_AF-A0A1V5QWS5-F1
#
_entry.id   AF-A0A1V5QWS5-F1
#
_cell.length_a   1.000
_cell.length_b   1.000
_cell.length_c   1.000
_cell.angle_alpha   90.00
_cell.angle_beta   90.00
_cell.angle_gamma   90.00
#
_symmetry.space_group_name_H-M   'P 1'
#
loop_
_entity.id
_entity.type
_entity.pdbx_description
1 polymer ?
#
loop_
_entity_poly.entity_id
_entity_poly.type
_entity_poly.pdbx_seq_one_letter_code
_entity_poly.pdbx_strand_id
1 'polypeptide(L)'
;MLRNGRFTLFILVASGFYFIYNQVYTLLPLYVKKTVELSPAMDIYTAANPIVIVCFQLLVTRIFGKLPPIKSIVVGTVIIGLSMMINLVPIFMGGGMDLVLGNLIPLGSLFIILTVALIAFGELFASSRLYEYIGSLSPKGQEGLFLGYAQLPMGFGAIVGGPVGTLFFNYFMCRGAQEVVVGKDALGNNLTLLHLDPFFASAGWIILGSFGLLSAGSMFLYNRWIQKQTA
;
A
#
# COMPACT_ATOMS: atom_id res chain seq x y z
N MET A 1 30.04 3.18 -7.09
CA MET A 1 28.75 2.55 -6.73
C MET A 1 27.64 2.85 -7.75
N LEU A 2 27.49 4.08 -8.26
CA LEU A 2 26.51 4.44 -9.33
C LEU A 2 26.91 4.02 -10.77
N ARG A 3 28.12 3.47 -10.99
CA ARG A 3 28.63 3.09 -12.32
C ARG A 3 28.17 1.71 -12.79
N ASN A 4 27.42 0.98 -11.96
CA ASN A 4 26.88 -0.32 -12.30
C ASN A 4 25.41 -0.12 -12.69
N GLY A 5 25.11 -0.10 -14.00
CA GLY A 5 23.75 0.11 -14.52
C GLY A 5 22.71 -0.83 -13.89
N ARG A 6 23.13 -2.02 -13.45
CA ARG A 6 22.33 -2.96 -12.67
C ARG A 6 21.82 -2.36 -11.35
N PHE A 7 22.69 -1.72 -10.57
CA PHE A 7 22.33 -1.15 -9.27
C PHE A 7 21.44 0.09 -9.41
N THR A 8 21.70 0.94 -10.40
CA THR A 8 20.85 2.11 -10.71
C THR A 8 19.46 1.69 -11.16
N LEU A 9 19.35 0.65 -12.00
CA LEU A 9 18.06 0.12 -12.42
C LEU A 9 17.30 -0.51 -11.25
N PHE A 10 18.00 -1.23 -10.35
CA PHE A 10 17.39 -1.78 -9.13
C PHE A 10 16.78 -0.69 -8.25
N ILE A 11 17.50 0.42 -8.01
CA ILE A 11 16.97 1.55 -7.24
C ILE A 11 15.75 2.17 -7.92
N LEU A 12 15.78 2.32 -9.25
CA LEU A 12 14.68 2.90 -10.02
C LEU A 12 13.42 2.03 -9.97
N VAL A 13 13.56 0.71 -9.97
CA VAL A 13 12.39 -0.17 -9.84
C VAL A 13 11.95 -0.29 -8.37
N ALA A 14 12.89 -0.30 -7.42
CA ALA A 14 12.58 -0.30 -5.99
C ALA A 14 11.85 0.98 -5.57
N SER A 15 12.15 2.14 -6.18
CA SER A 15 11.45 3.39 -5.88
C SER A 15 9.98 3.34 -6.27
N GLY A 16 9.61 2.61 -7.33
CA GLY A 16 8.20 2.36 -7.69
C GLY A 16 7.45 1.57 -6.62
N PHE A 17 8.09 0.54 -6.06
CA PHE A 17 7.55 -0.21 -4.92
C PHE A 17 7.40 0.70 -3.68
N TYR A 18 8.45 1.42 -3.30
CA TYR A 18 8.40 2.32 -2.14
C TYR A 18 7.37 3.43 -2.33
N PHE A 19 7.20 3.94 -3.55
CA PHE A 19 6.19 4.95 -3.85
C PHE A 19 4.80 4.43 -3.49
N ILE A 20 4.42 3.26 -4.01
CA ILE A 20 3.09 2.67 -3.76
C ILE A 20 2.92 2.33 -2.28
N TYR A 21 3.95 1.75 -1.68
CA TYR A 21 3.98 1.47 -0.26
C TYR A 21 3.64 2.72 0.55
N ASN A 22 4.29 3.86 0.28
CA ASN A 22 4.00 5.11 0.98
C ASN A 22 2.61 5.68 0.63
N GLN A 23 2.16 5.50 -0.61
CA GLN A 23 0.81 5.89 -1.00
C GLN A 23 -0.25 5.13 -0.21
N VAL A 24 -0.04 3.85 0.10
CA VAL A 24 -0.98 3.06 0.93
C VAL A 24 -1.24 3.75 2.26
N TYR A 25 -0.18 4.01 3.01
CA TYR A 25 -0.26 4.50 4.38
C TYR A 25 -0.73 5.96 4.46
N THR A 26 -0.60 6.70 3.36
CA THR A 26 -1.08 8.08 3.26
C THR A 26 -2.52 8.16 2.77
N LEU A 27 -2.84 7.43 1.70
CA LEU A 27 -4.11 7.53 0.99
C LEU A 27 -5.23 6.78 1.69
N LEU A 28 -4.99 5.59 2.27
CA LEU A 28 -6.05 4.83 2.93
C LEU A 28 -6.67 5.59 4.11
N PRO A 29 -5.90 6.16 5.06
CA PRO A 29 -6.48 6.94 6.15
C PRO A 29 -7.21 8.20 5.65
N LEU A 30 -6.66 8.86 4.64
CA LEU A 30 -7.27 10.05 4.04
C LEU A 30 -8.60 9.72 3.37
N TYR A 31 -8.65 8.61 2.64
CA TYR A 31 -9.84 8.10 1.96
C TYR A 31 -10.94 7.77 2.97
N VAL A 32 -10.63 6.99 4.02
CA VAL A 32 -11.62 6.60 5.05
C VAL A 32 -12.19 7.82 5.77
N LYS A 33 -11.32 8.73 6.24
CA LYS A 33 -11.75 9.92 7.00
C LYS A 33 -12.57 10.90 6.17
N LYS A 34 -12.32 10.98 4.86
CA LYS A 34 -13.03 11.92 3.98
C LYS A 34 -14.29 11.34 3.37
N THR A 35 -14.40 10.03 3.23
CA THR A 35 -15.41 9.44 2.33
C THR A 35 -16.23 8.31 2.92
N VAL A 36 -15.81 7.73 4.05
CA VAL A 36 -16.47 6.56 4.64
C VAL A 36 -17.11 6.90 5.99
N GLU A 37 -16.35 7.46 6.92
CA GLU A 37 -16.83 7.74 8.28
C GLU A 37 -16.23 9.05 8.82
N LEU A 38 -17.02 9.79 9.62
CA LEU A 38 -16.58 11.02 10.30
C LEU A 38 -15.64 10.76 11.48
N SER A 39 -15.80 9.60 12.14
CA SER A 39 -14.97 9.16 13.26
C SER A 39 -14.63 7.67 13.13
N PRO A 40 -13.89 7.27 12.08
CA PRO A 40 -13.51 5.88 11.91
C PRO A 40 -12.63 5.47 13.08
N ALA A 41 -12.88 4.30 13.65
CA ALA A 41 -11.99 3.68 14.62
C ALA A 41 -10.71 3.23 13.90
N MET A 42 -9.86 4.19 13.50
CA MET A 42 -8.61 3.98 12.75
C MET A 42 -7.71 2.95 13.41
N ASP A 43 -7.82 2.77 14.73
CA ASP A 43 -7.14 1.74 15.49
C ASP A 43 -7.53 0.34 15.02
N ILE A 44 -8.79 0.08 14.67
CA ILE A 44 -9.25 -1.22 14.14
C ILE A 44 -8.74 -1.42 12.71
N TYR A 45 -8.82 -0.40 11.86
CA TYR A 45 -8.32 -0.47 10.49
C TYR A 45 -6.81 -0.72 10.45
N THR A 46 -6.05 -0.02 11.29
CA THR A 46 -4.60 -0.18 11.35
C THR A 46 -4.18 -1.45 12.09
N ALA A 47 -4.95 -1.94 13.06
CA ALA A 47 -4.72 -3.21 13.75
C ALA A 47 -4.83 -4.44 12.84
N ALA A 48 -5.58 -4.35 11.73
CA ALA A 48 -5.62 -5.41 10.74
C ALA A 48 -4.22 -5.77 10.21
N ASN A 49 -3.32 -4.79 10.10
CA ASN A 49 -1.97 -5.00 9.62
C ASN A 49 -1.13 -5.92 10.56
N PRO A 50 -0.85 -5.57 11.84
CA PRO A 50 -0.09 -6.43 12.72
C PRO A 50 -0.77 -7.79 12.96
N ILE A 51 -2.11 -7.86 12.98
CA ILE A 51 -2.83 -9.13 13.10
C ILE A 51 -2.49 -10.06 11.93
N VAL A 52 -2.60 -9.58 10.69
CA VAL A 52 -2.29 -10.39 9.51
C VAL A 52 -0.82 -10.77 9.50
N ILE A 53 0.08 -9.84 9.83
CA ILE A 53 1.52 -10.13 9.91
C ILE A 53 1.76 -11.28 10.89
N VAL A 54 1.31 -11.18 12.14
CA VAL A 54 1.57 -12.20 13.16
C VAL A 54 0.93 -13.54 12.81
N CYS A 55 -0.31 -13.55 12.30
CA CYS A 55 -1.01 -14.78 11.94
C CYS A 55 -0.37 -15.50 10.75
N PHE A 56 0.08 -14.77 9.73
CA PHE A 56 0.57 -15.35 8.47
C PHE A 56 2.10 -15.40 8.35
N GLN A 57 2.85 -14.68 9.18
CA GLN A 57 4.31 -14.63 9.19
C GLN A 57 4.93 -16.03 9.18
N LEU A 58 4.52 -16.91 10.11
CA LEU A 58 5.12 -18.23 10.24
C LEU A 58 4.77 -19.12 9.04
N LEU A 59 3.54 -18.99 8.54
CA LEU A 59 3.06 -19.74 7.38
C LEU A 59 3.83 -19.34 6.12
N VAL A 60 3.92 -18.03 5.85
CA VAL A 60 4.64 -17.48 4.70
C VAL A 60 6.11 -17.85 4.76
N THR A 61 6.75 -17.73 5.93
CA THR A 61 8.16 -18.10 6.13
C THR A 61 8.38 -19.59 5.86
N ARG A 62 7.45 -20.47 6.25
CA ARG A 62 7.58 -21.91 6.04
C ARG A 62 7.37 -22.32 4.57
N ILE A 63 6.37 -21.76 3.90
CA ILE A 63 6.01 -22.13 2.51
C ILE A 63 6.97 -21.47 1.52
N PHE A 64 7.26 -20.18 1.70
CA PHE A 64 8.01 -19.37 0.77
C PHE A 64 9.46 -19.15 1.20
N GLY A 65 9.91 -19.85 2.24
CA GLY A 65 11.26 -19.68 2.80
C GLY A 65 12.40 -20.05 1.85
N LYS A 66 12.10 -20.72 0.73
CA LYS A 66 13.06 -21.08 -0.30
C LYS A 66 13.00 -20.17 -1.54
N LEU A 67 12.05 -19.24 -1.60
CA LEU A 67 11.96 -18.32 -2.74
C LEU A 67 13.10 -17.29 -2.69
N PRO A 68 13.74 -16.99 -3.83
CA PRO A 68 14.76 -15.96 -3.88
C PRO A 68 14.15 -14.58 -3.55
N PRO A 69 14.87 -13.71 -2.80
CA PRO A 69 14.33 -12.44 -2.29
C PRO A 69 13.63 -11.57 -3.33
N ILE A 70 14.21 -11.47 -4.54
CA ILE A 70 13.65 -10.64 -5.63
C ILE A 70 12.27 -11.16 -6.09
N LYS A 71 12.08 -12.48 -6.18
CA LYS A 71 10.78 -13.04 -6.59
C LYS A 71 9.73 -12.81 -5.51
N SER A 72 10.11 -12.88 -4.23
CA SER A 72 9.20 -12.58 -3.12
C SER A 72 8.76 -11.12 -3.13
N ILE A 73 9.68 -10.17 -3.35
CA ILE A 73 9.33 -8.74 -3.46
C ILE A 73 8.36 -8.50 -4.63
N VAL A 74 8.57 -9.15 -5.79
CA VAL A 74 7.65 -9.07 -6.93
C VAL A 74 6.25 -9.56 -6.54
N VAL A 75 6.14 -10.72 -5.91
CA VAL A 75 4.85 -11.29 -5.47
C VAL A 75 4.15 -10.35 -4.48
N GLY A 76 4.87 -9.84 -3.49
CA GLY A 76 4.33 -8.86 -2.54
C GLY A 76 3.82 -7.59 -3.23
N THR A 77 4.59 -7.06 -4.19
CA THR A 77 4.20 -5.88 -4.96
C THR A 77 2.95 -6.12 -5.81
N VAL A 78 2.81 -7.31 -6.43
CA VAL A 78 1.59 -7.67 -7.17
C VAL A 78 0.40 -7.72 -6.23
N ILE A 79 0.52 -8.36 -5.06
CA ILE A 79 -0.56 -8.45 -4.07
C ILE A 79 -1.01 -7.05 -3.64
N ILE A 80 -0.06 -6.16 -3.32
CA ILE A 80 -0.33 -4.76 -2.94
C ILE A 80 -0.97 -3.98 -4.10
N GLY A 81 -0.52 -4.18 -5.34
CA GLY A 81 -1.13 -3.54 -6.51
C GLY A 81 -2.58 -3.99 -6.72
N LEU A 82 -2.85 -5.29 -6.59
CA LEU A 82 -4.19 -5.86 -6.73
C LEU A 82 -5.12 -5.47 -5.57
N SER A 83 -4.59 -5.34 -4.34
CA SER A 83 -5.41 -4.94 -3.18
C SER A 83 -5.99 -3.54 -3.35
N MET A 84 -5.29 -2.63 -4.06
CA MET A 84 -5.84 -1.31 -4.40
C MET A 84 -7.07 -1.41 -5.30
N MET A 85 -7.08 -2.39 -6.22
CA MET A 85 -8.18 -2.58 -7.17
C MET A 85 -9.45 -3.12 -6.51
N ILE A 86 -9.33 -3.75 -5.34
CA ILE A 86 -10.50 -4.27 -4.59
C ILE A 86 -11.42 -3.13 -4.15
N ASN A 87 -10.90 -1.91 -3.96
CA ASN A 87 -11.70 -0.74 -3.63
C ASN A 87 -12.60 -0.26 -4.78
N LEU A 88 -12.47 -0.80 -6.00
CA LEU A 88 -13.44 -0.54 -7.08
C LEU A 88 -14.79 -1.22 -6.81
N VAL A 89 -14.80 -2.37 -6.13
CA VAL A 89 -16.02 -3.17 -5.90
C VAL A 89 -17.10 -2.36 -5.19
N PRO A 90 -16.85 -1.70 -4.04
CA PRO A 90 -17.86 -0.88 -3.38
C PRO A 90 -18.26 0.36 -4.19
N ILE A 91 -17.40 0.86 -5.10
CA ILE A 91 -17.72 2.02 -5.96
C ILE A 91 -18.75 1.65 -7.03
N PHE A 92 -18.67 0.44 -7.59
CA PHE A 92 -19.59 -0.04 -8.62
C PHE A 92 -20.84 -0.76 -8.08
N MET A 93 -20.87 -1.13 -6.80
CA MET A 93 -22.09 -1.63 -6.16
C MET A 93 -23.05 -0.46 -5.93
N GLY A 94 -24.29 -0.56 -6.42
CA GLY A 94 -25.27 0.52 -6.60
C GLY A 94 -25.74 1.31 -5.36
N GLY A 95 -25.08 1.18 -4.20
CA GLY A 95 -25.25 2.07 -3.04
C GLY A 95 -23.93 2.68 -2.51
N GLY A 96 -22.83 2.55 -3.26
CA GLY A 96 -21.56 3.20 -2.95
C GLY A 96 -20.92 2.74 -1.65
N MET A 97 -20.19 3.65 -1.00
CA MET A 97 -19.50 3.38 0.28
C MET A 97 -20.45 3.32 1.49
N ASP A 98 -21.69 3.81 1.32
CA ASP A 98 -22.69 3.93 2.38
C ASP A 98 -23.58 2.70 2.54
N LEU A 99 -23.38 1.66 1.71
CA LEU A 99 -24.09 0.39 1.87
C LEU A 99 -23.76 -0.20 3.24
N VAL A 100 -24.71 -0.23 4.16
CA VAL A 100 -24.49 -0.82 5.49
C VAL A 100 -24.81 -2.31 5.41
N LEU A 101 -23.81 -3.16 5.68
CA LEU A 101 -24.02 -4.60 5.78
C LEU A 101 -24.36 -4.95 7.24
N GLY A 102 -25.58 -5.44 7.46
CA GLY A 102 -26.00 -5.96 8.77
C GLY A 102 -26.10 -4.92 9.89
N ASN A 103 -26.39 -3.65 9.58
CA ASN A 103 -26.61 -2.54 10.53
C ASN A 103 -25.41 -2.10 11.41
N LEU A 104 -24.20 -2.64 11.22
CA LEU A 104 -23.05 -2.32 12.10
C LEU A 104 -21.81 -1.74 11.40
N ILE A 105 -21.55 -2.02 10.12
CA ILE A 105 -20.32 -1.57 9.44
C ILE A 105 -20.65 -1.15 7.99
N PRO A 106 -20.25 0.06 7.54
CA PRO A 106 -20.31 0.43 6.13
C PRO A 106 -19.49 -0.53 5.28
N LEU A 107 -20.01 -0.94 4.13
CA LEU A 107 -19.36 -1.88 3.22
C LEU A 107 -18.01 -1.31 2.76
N GLY A 108 -17.90 0.01 2.58
CA GLY A 108 -16.64 0.70 2.31
C GLY A 108 -15.57 0.42 3.37
N SER A 109 -15.93 0.45 4.66
CA SER A 109 -15.05 0.15 5.79
C SER A 109 -14.49 -1.28 5.71
N LEU A 110 -15.33 -2.26 5.38
CA LEU A 110 -14.91 -3.66 5.25
C LEU A 110 -13.88 -3.85 4.12
N PHE A 111 -14.12 -3.25 2.95
CA PHE A 111 -13.20 -3.34 1.82
C PHE A 111 -11.87 -2.63 2.08
N ILE A 112 -11.86 -1.55 2.86
CA ILE A 112 -10.62 -0.91 3.30
C ILE A 112 -9.87 -1.81 4.28
N ILE A 113 -10.53 -2.43 5.26
CA ILE A 113 -9.89 -3.39 6.18
C ILE A 113 -9.29 -4.56 5.39
N LEU A 114 -10.04 -5.10 4.42
CA LEU A 114 -9.55 -6.15 3.54
C LEU A 114 -8.35 -5.69 2.70
N THR A 115 -8.36 -4.45 2.22
CA THR A 115 -7.23 -3.84 1.50
C THR A 115 -6.01 -3.76 2.40
N VAL A 116 -6.13 -3.25 3.63
CA VAL A 116 -5.03 -3.20 4.61
C VAL A 116 -4.51 -4.60 4.92
N ALA A 117 -5.41 -5.57 5.12
CA ALA A 117 -5.05 -6.96 5.37
C ALA A 117 -4.24 -7.57 4.22
N LEU A 118 -4.66 -7.38 2.97
CA LEU A 118 -3.94 -7.87 1.80
C LEU A 118 -2.60 -7.16 1.61
N ILE A 119 -2.51 -5.89 1.99
CA ILE A 119 -1.24 -5.16 1.94
C ILE A 119 -0.28 -5.72 2.96
N ALA A 120 -0.69 -5.86 4.22
CA ALA A 120 0.08 -6.51 5.26
C ALA A 120 0.55 -7.92 4.84
N PHE A 121 -0.33 -8.66 4.16
CA PHE A 121 0.03 -9.96 3.58
C PHE A 121 1.08 -9.84 2.47
N GLY A 122 0.97 -8.86 1.58
CA GLY A 122 1.99 -8.56 0.56
C GLY A 122 3.32 -8.10 1.16
N GLU A 123 3.27 -7.34 2.25
CA GLU A 123 4.44 -6.86 2.99
C GLU A 123 5.24 -8.00 3.60
N LEU A 124 4.57 -9.08 4.06
CA LEU A 124 5.27 -10.26 4.56
C LEU A 124 6.23 -10.85 3.51
N PHE A 125 5.91 -10.76 2.22
CA PHE A 125 6.80 -11.25 1.16
C PHE A 125 7.99 -10.32 0.90
N ALA A 126 7.83 -9.02 1.11
CA ALA A 126 8.87 -8.04 0.88
C ALA A 126 9.80 -7.87 2.09
N SER A 127 9.25 -7.70 3.30
CA SER A 127 9.98 -7.28 4.50
C SER A 127 10.77 -8.42 5.15
N SER A 128 10.15 -9.60 5.34
CA SER A 128 10.79 -10.74 6.02
C SER A 128 12.09 -11.18 5.34
N ARG A 129 12.11 -11.16 4.01
CA ARG A 129 13.28 -11.55 3.20
C ARG A 129 14.27 -10.43 2.95
N LEU A 130 13.81 -9.18 2.86
CA LEU A 130 14.72 -8.03 2.74
C LEU A 130 15.65 -7.97 3.97
N TYR A 131 15.11 -8.15 5.18
CA TYR A 131 15.93 -8.14 6.40
C TYR A 131 16.85 -9.36 6.50
N GLU A 132 16.39 -10.56 6.13
CA GLU A 132 17.22 -11.76 6.11
C GLU A 132 18.37 -11.65 5.10
N TYR A 133 18.08 -11.11 3.92
CA TYR A 133 19.10 -10.86 2.88
C TYR A 133 20.12 -9.82 3.34
N ILE A 134 19.67 -8.68 3.88
CA ILE A 134 20.57 -7.64 4.38
C ILE A 134 21.40 -8.14 5.56
N GLY A 135 20.80 -8.90 6.48
CA GLY A 135 21.53 -9.57 7.55
C GLY A 135 22.63 -10.49 7.04
N SER A 136 22.35 -11.29 6.00
CA SER A 136 23.36 -12.18 5.39
C SER A 136 24.52 -11.47 4.68
N LEU A 137 24.31 -10.23 4.22
CA LEU A 137 25.29 -9.40 3.53
C LEU A 137 26.08 -8.47 4.47
N SER A 138 25.63 -8.33 5.72
CA SER A 138 26.22 -7.40 6.68
C SER A 138 27.53 -7.96 7.26
N PRO A 139 28.59 -7.14 7.39
CA PRO A 139 29.78 -7.52 8.14
C PRO A 139 29.42 -7.82 9.60
N LYS A 140 29.99 -8.89 10.18
CA LYS A 140 29.73 -9.27 11.58
C LYS A 140 29.98 -8.07 12.51
N GLY A 141 28.97 -7.66 13.27
CA GLY A 141 29.03 -6.51 14.18
C GLY A 141 28.54 -5.17 13.59
N GLN A 142 28.15 -5.12 12.31
CA GLN A 142 27.57 -3.92 11.66
C GLN A 142 26.14 -4.14 11.12
N GLU A 143 25.49 -5.24 11.51
CA GLU A 143 24.13 -5.60 11.07
C GLU A 143 23.11 -4.49 11.36
N GLY A 144 23.16 -3.88 12.55
CA GLY A 144 22.28 -2.77 12.91
C GLY A 144 22.48 -1.51 12.05
N LEU A 145 23.71 -1.23 11.61
CA LEU A 145 24.02 -0.08 10.76
C LEU A 145 23.49 -0.31 9.33
N PHE A 146 23.67 -1.52 8.78
CA PHE A 146 23.13 -1.91 7.48
C PHE A 146 21.60 -1.97 7.45
N LEU A 147 20.99 -2.48 8.52
CA LEU A 147 19.54 -2.44 8.72
C LEU A 147 19.02 -1.00 8.82
N GLY A 148 19.74 -0.11 9.51
CA GLY A 148 19.42 1.32 9.57
C GLY A 148 19.45 1.98 8.20
N TYR A 149 20.49 1.74 7.40
CA TYR A 149 20.58 2.24 6.02
C TYR A 149 19.44 1.73 5.12
N ALA A 150 18.98 0.49 5.35
CA ALA A 150 17.86 -0.10 4.61
C ALA A 150 16.52 0.59 4.89
N GLN A 151 16.37 1.23 6.05
CA GLN A 151 15.15 1.97 6.43
C GLN A 151 15.13 3.41 5.94
N LEU A 152 16.29 4.00 5.60
CA LEU A 152 16.35 5.39 5.15
C LEU A 152 15.44 5.67 3.94
N PRO A 153 15.39 4.84 2.88
CA PRO A 153 14.45 5.06 1.77
C PRO A 153 12.99 5.08 2.22
N MET A 154 12.63 4.26 3.21
CA MET A 154 11.28 4.24 3.79
C MET A 154 11.00 5.53 4.54
N GLY A 155 11.96 6.02 5.35
CA GLY A 155 11.84 7.29 6.07
C GLY A 155 11.69 8.49 5.14
N PHE A 156 12.52 8.59 4.10
CA PHE A 156 12.37 9.62 3.07
C PHE A 156 11.03 9.51 2.33
N GLY A 157 10.62 8.28 2.04
CA GLY A 157 9.34 7.98 1.44
C GLY A 157 8.15 8.43 2.28
N ALA A 158 8.21 8.31 3.61
CA ALA A 158 7.15 8.77 4.50
C ALA A 158 7.05 10.31 4.54
N ILE A 159 8.20 11.00 4.56
CA ILE A 159 8.25 12.48 4.55
C ILE A 159 7.64 13.05 3.26
N VAL A 160 8.00 12.47 2.11
CA VAL A 160 7.53 12.94 0.79
C VAL A 160 6.14 12.38 0.45
N GLY A 161 5.82 11.17 0.95
CA GLY A 161 4.60 10.44 0.64
C GLY A 161 3.34 11.17 1.10
N GLY A 162 3.38 11.80 2.28
CA GLY A 162 2.27 12.59 2.83
C GLY A 162 1.76 13.68 1.87
N PRO A 163 2.59 14.67 1.51
CA PRO A 163 2.23 15.71 0.57
C PRO A 163 1.84 15.16 -0.81
N VAL A 164 2.61 14.22 -1.36
CA VAL A 164 2.36 13.67 -2.70
C VAL A 164 1.04 12.91 -2.76
N GLY A 165 0.73 12.10 -1.75
CA GLY A 165 -0.54 11.37 -1.67
C GLY A 165 -1.72 12.31 -1.48
N THR A 166 -1.57 13.35 -0.65
CA THR A 166 -2.64 14.35 -0.47
C THR A 166 -2.92 15.10 -1.78
N LEU A 167 -1.88 15.50 -2.51
CA LEU A 167 -2.03 16.12 -3.83
C LEU A 167 -2.66 15.18 -4.84
N PHE A 168 -2.23 13.92 -4.88
CA PHE A 168 -2.79 12.89 -5.75
C PHE A 168 -4.30 12.70 -5.47
N PHE A 169 -4.66 12.53 -4.20
CA PHE A 169 -6.05 12.35 -3.78
C PHE A 169 -6.93 13.54 -4.17
N ASN A 170 -6.49 14.76 -3.86
CA ASN A 170 -7.26 15.96 -4.16
C ASN A 170 -7.37 16.21 -5.68
N TYR A 171 -6.33 15.91 -6.46
CA TYR A 171 -6.32 16.18 -7.90
C TYR A 171 -7.09 15.12 -8.71
N PHE A 172 -6.92 13.83 -8.39
CA PHE A 172 -7.50 12.73 -9.15
C PHE A 172 -8.82 12.22 -8.58
N MET A 173 -8.92 12.03 -7.26
CA MET A 173 -10.09 11.40 -6.63
C MET A 173 -11.16 12.41 -6.25
N CYS A 174 -10.81 13.59 -5.72
CA CYS A 174 -11.79 14.61 -5.31
C CYS A 174 -12.38 15.43 -6.46
N ARG A 175 -12.01 15.13 -7.71
CA ARG A 175 -12.50 15.90 -8.85
C ARG A 175 -14.01 15.64 -9.02
N GLY A 176 -14.81 16.70 -8.90
CA GLY A 176 -16.27 16.59 -8.95
C GLY A 176 -16.92 16.01 -7.68
N ALA A 177 -16.17 15.86 -6.58
CA ALA A 177 -16.72 15.38 -5.32
C ALA A 177 -17.74 16.37 -4.73
N GLN A 178 -18.83 15.83 -4.18
CA GLN A 178 -19.85 16.62 -3.50
C GLN A 178 -19.68 16.52 -1.99
N GLU A 179 -19.69 17.66 -1.31
CA GLU A 179 -19.71 17.70 0.15
C GLU A 179 -21.13 17.48 0.65
N VAL A 180 -21.34 16.40 1.40
CA VAL A 180 -22.61 16.07 2.03
C VAL A 180 -22.48 16.33 3.53
N VAL A 181 -23.38 17.12 4.10
CA VAL A 181 -23.43 17.35 5.55
C VAL A 181 -24.11 16.14 6.19
N VAL A 182 -23.35 15.38 6.97
CA VAL A 182 -23.79 14.12 7.61
C VAL A 182 -24.19 14.36 9.07
N GLY A 183 -23.80 15.48 9.67
CA GLY A 183 -24.21 15.85 11.02
C GLY A 183 -23.69 17.22 11.45
N LYS A 184 -23.82 17.52 12.74
CA LYS A 184 -23.16 18.67 13.39
C LYS A 184 -22.34 18.18 14.58
N ASP A 185 -21.18 18.79 14.80
CA ASP A 185 -20.38 18.52 15.99
C ASP A 185 -21.04 19.11 17.26
N ALA A 186 -20.46 18.82 18.42
CA ALA A 186 -20.93 19.34 19.70
C ALA A 186 -20.84 20.88 19.83
N LEU A 187 -20.12 21.55 18.93
CA LEU A 187 -19.97 23.01 18.83
C LEU A 187 -20.87 23.63 17.74
N GLY A 188 -21.68 22.82 17.05
CA GLY A 188 -22.62 23.25 16.01
C GLY A 188 -22.02 23.38 14.60
N ASN A 189 -20.76 23.00 14.38
CA ASN A 189 -20.13 23.00 13.06
C ASN A 189 -20.66 21.83 12.22
N ASN A 190 -20.88 22.07 10.92
CA ASN A 190 -21.31 21.01 10.00
C ASN A 190 -20.19 19.98 9.83
N LEU A 191 -20.51 18.71 10.05
CA LEU A 191 -19.67 17.57 9.75
C LEU A 191 -19.95 17.12 8.32
N THR A 192 -19.00 17.31 7.42
CA THR A 192 -19.13 16.97 5.99
C THR A 192 -18.34 15.71 5.63
N LEU A 193 -18.94 14.85 4.81
CA LEU A 193 -18.26 13.77 4.09
C LEU A 193 -18.24 14.10 2.60
N LEU A 194 -17.18 13.69 1.91
CA LEU A 194 -17.05 13.79 0.47
C LEU A 194 -17.63 12.54 -0.19
N HIS A 195 -18.76 12.71 -0.88
CA HIS A 195 -19.19 11.77 -1.90
C HIS A 195 -18.31 11.97 -3.13
N LEU A 196 -17.37 11.05 -3.34
CA LEU A 196 -16.56 11.04 -4.54
C LEU A 196 -17.41 10.64 -5.75
N ASP A 197 -17.15 11.27 -6.90
CA ASP A 197 -17.68 10.80 -8.17
C ASP A 197 -17.12 9.38 -8.45
N PRO A 198 -17.99 8.38 -8.70
CA PRO A 198 -17.57 7.00 -8.96
C PRO A 198 -16.53 6.87 -10.08
N PHE A 199 -16.59 7.73 -11.10
CA PHE A 199 -15.64 7.71 -12.21
C PHE A 199 -14.24 8.14 -11.76
N PHE A 200 -14.13 9.26 -11.04
CA PHE A 200 -12.85 9.81 -10.59
C PHE A 200 -12.24 8.98 -9.44
N ALA A 201 -13.08 8.48 -8.53
CA ALA A 201 -12.65 7.54 -7.49
C ALA A 201 -12.08 6.25 -8.09
N SER A 202 -12.80 5.65 -9.06
CA SER A 202 -12.34 4.45 -9.76
C SER A 202 -11.04 4.69 -10.51
N ALA A 203 -10.92 5.83 -11.20
CA ALA A 203 -9.70 6.19 -11.92
C ALA A 203 -8.49 6.30 -10.98
N GLY A 204 -8.65 6.91 -9.80
CA GLY A 204 -7.57 7.00 -8.81
C GLY A 204 -7.07 5.63 -8.35
N TRP A 205 -7.99 4.70 -8.02
CA TRP A 205 -7.64 3.35 -7.61
C TRP A 205 -7.02 2.51 -8.74
N ILE A 206 -7.52 2.66 -9.97
CA ILE A 206 -6.96 2.01 -11.16
C ILE A 206 -5.54 2.51 -11.43
N ILE A 207 -5.30 3.82 -11.31
CA ILE A 207 -3.96 4.41 -11.52
C ILE A 207 -2.97 3.84 -10.50
N LEU A 208 -3.34 3.80 -9.22
CA LEU A 208 -2.49 3.24 -8.16
C LEU A 208 -2.22 1.74 -8.36
N GLY A 209 -3.27 0.95 -8.63
CA GLY A 209 -3.15 -0.48 -8.86
C GLY A 209 -2.31 -0.79 -10.10
N SER A 210 -2.54 -0.07 -11.20
CA SER A 210 -1.79 -0.23 -12.45
C SER A 210 -0.32 0.14 -12.27
N PHE A 211 -0.03 1.21 -11.54
CA PHE A 211 1.35 1.58 -11.21
C PHE A 211 2.05 0.46 -10.39
N GLY A 212 1.32 -0.23 -9.51
CA GLY A 212 1.81 -1.41 -8.78
C GLY A 212 2.12 -2.60 -9.65
N LEU A 213 1.22 -2.93 -10.56
CA LEU A 213 1.43 -4.02 -11.50
C LEU A 213 2.57 -3.72 -12.47
N LEU A 214 2.71 -2.47 -12.93
CA LEU A 214 3.82 -2.03 -13.78
C LEU A 214 5.16 -2.09 -13.04
N SER A 215 5.20 -1.66 -11.77
CA SER A 215 6.39 -1.76 -10.92
C SER A 215 6.79 -3.22 -10.70
N ALA A 216 5.82 -4.10 -10.40
CA ALA A 216 6.07 -5.52 -10.23
C ALA A 216 6.56 -6.18 -11.54
N GLY A 217 5.95 -5.87 -12.68
CA GLY A 217 6.37 -6.35 -14.00
C GLY A 217 7.79 -5.91 -14.35
N SER A 218 8.13 -4.66 -14.02
CA SER A 218 9.48 -4.12 -14.20
C SER A 218 10.52 -4.87 -13.36
N MET A 219 10.20 -5.19 -12.08
CA MET A 219 11.08 -6.00 -11.23
C MET A 219 11.24 -7.43 -11.76
N PHE A 220 10.16 -8.04 -12.26
CA PHE A 220 10.20 -9.38 -12.82
C PHE A 220 11.08 -9.46 -14.08
N LEU A 221 10.91 -8.51 -15.00
CA LEU A 221 11.72 -8.40 -16.22
C LEU A 221 13.19 -8.17 -15.89
N TYR A 222 13.48 -7.30 -14.93
CA TYR A 222 14.84 -7.06 -14.45
C TYR A 222 15.48 -8.34 -13.88
N ASN A 223 14.77 -9.07 -13.03
CA ASN A 223 15.26 -10.33 -12.47
C ASN A 223 15.59 -11.35 -13.58
N ARG A 224 14.73 -11.47 -14.59
CA ARG A 224 14.95 -12.37 -15.73
C ARG A 224 16.15 -11.94 -16.59
N TRP A 225 16.37 -10.63 -16.74
CA TRP A 225 17.53 -10.09 -17.47
C TRP A 225 18.85 -10.33 -16.73
N ILE A 226 18.88 -10.17 -15.40
CA ILE A 226 20.08 -10.47 -14.61
C ILE A 226 20.41 -11.95 -14.63
N GLN A 227 19.42 -12.83 -14.43
CA GLN A 227 19.66 -14.28 -14.44
C GLN A 227 20.25 -14.77 -15.78
N LYS A 228 19.90 -14.12 -16.89
CA LYS A 228 20.47 -14.41 -18.22
C LYS A 228 21.90 -13.93 -18.44
N GLN A 229 22.41 -13.01 -17.63
CA GLN A 229 23.79 -12.50 -17.74
C GLN A 229 24.77 -13.20 -16.78
N THR A 230 24.25 -13.97 -15.83
CA THR A 230 25.03 -14.71 -14.84
C THR A 230 25.07 -16.22 -15.14
N ALA A 231 24.26 -16.69 -16.11
CA ALA A 231 24.29 -18.04 -16.68
C ALA A 231 25.13 -18.04 -17.96
#